data_AF-A2DL79-F1
#
_entry.id   AF-A2DL79-F1
#
_cell.length_a   1.000
_cell.length_b   1.000
_cell.length_c   1.000
_cell.angle_alpha   90.00
_cell.angle_beta   90.00
_cell.angle_gamma   90.00
#
_symmetry.space_group_name_H-M   'P 1'
#
loop_
_entity.id
_entity.type
_entity.pdbx_description
1 polymer ?
#
loop_
_entity_poly.entity_id
_entity_poly.type
_entity_poly.pdbx_seq_one_letter_code
_entity_poly.pdbx_strand_id
1 'polypeptide(L)'
;MFCCFFSQANSISLSRLNAIIGSSNSTLMSNYLITGKYLKSPLITDIPRFDQRNLQLNKFNFFKLPQPVISAKTNMNLVVSKSSFVNSMSPIRLNSLDRSKYKPFTQRKERKNAILTLRDVLFDFCSSVSEDGGSLYCADCQVTITDVEFVSSTGQMGGGFFARNSKISMTGTSFFKCIAKTEAGGFMAKECENVQMSRCYIVANSAESKHGGFLITHAVIKLTENYIHENTAVRSYGGASFDHVTGEINQCKFVDNKSDNDNGGTAFYTMETAGLLFLEYCTFGGDTTNFILAASTAGITISECCFSRPKKESIIIEQGPTGSTEETTPRLYNNYFNGMCGPAPKLPPRFYKEIFHHPETAPVIEWWKLYSGLAIFILILGIMAFTIPSVFFPLAVRGAHRKGDSKNTK
;
A
#
# COMPACT_ATOMS: atom_id res chain seq x y z
N MET A 1 -18.18 -32.76 13.16
CA MET A 1 -19.43 -32.52 12.43
C MET A 1 -19.27 -31.21 11.66
N PHE A 2 -18.99 -31.28 10.36
CA PHE A 2 -18.85 -30.11 9.48
C PHE A 2 -20.25 -29.57 9.17
N CYS A 3 -20.68 -28.50 9.84
CA CYS A 3 -21.89 -27.79 9.44
C CYS A 3 -21.55 -26.81 8.31
N CYS A 4 -21.58 -27.28 7.07
CA CYS A 4 -21.63 -26.41 5.89
C CYS A 4 -23.04 -25.80 5.79
N PHE A 5 -23.28 -24.65 6.44
CA PHE A 5 -24.51 -23.91 6.23
C PHE A 5 -24.41 -23.11 4.92
N PHE A 6 -24.97 -23.66 3.84
CA PHE A 6 -25.34 -22.90 2.66
C PHE A 6 -26.58 -22.07 3.00
N SER A 7 -26.40 -20.89 3.57
CA SER A 7 -27.50 -19.94 3.74
C SER A 7 -27.57 -19.03 2.52
N GLN A 8 -28.40 -19.41 1.56
CA GLN A 8 -28.97 -18.48 0.57
C GLN A 8 -29.94 -17.57 1.33
N ALA A 9 -29.55 -16.35 1.65
CA ALA A 9 -30.47 -15.41 2.27
C ALA A 9 -30.18 -13.98 1.82
N ASN A 10 -31.20 -13.39 1.21
CA ASN A 10 -31.25 -12.00 0.75
C ASN A 10 -31.16 -10.96 1.88
N SER A 11 -31.21 -11.41 3.15
CA SER A 11 -30.83 -10.65 4.34
C SER A 11 -30.81 -11.59 5.55
N ILE A 12 -29.69 -12.27 5.80
CA ILE A 12 -29.50 -12.89 7.12
C ILE A 12 -29.39 -11.75 8.11
N SER A 13 -30.33 -11.67 9.07
CA SER A 13 -30.13 -10.83 10.24
C SER A 13 -28.81 -11.25 10.89
N LEU A 14 -27.81 -10.38 10.81
CA LEU A 14 -26.40 -10.63 11.16
C LEU A 14 -26.24 -11.09 12.63
N SER A 15 -27.23 -10.83 13.48
CA SER A 15 -27.33 -11.36 14.84
C SER A 15 -27.47 -12.89 14.92
N ARG A 16 -28.11 -13.54 13.93
CA ARG A 16 -28.17 -15.01 13.83
C ARG A 16 -26.81 -15.62 13.50
N LEU A 17 -25.98 -14.90 12.75
CA LEU A 17 -24.67 -15.35 12.29
C LEU A 17 -23.68 -15.44 13.46
N ASN A 18 -23.72 -14.47 14.38
CA ASN A 18 -22.93 -14.49 15.62
C ASN A 18 -23.33 -15.67 16.55
N ALA A 19 -24.62 -16.00 16.65
CA ALA A 19 -25.10 -17.15 17.42
C ALA A 19 -24.63 -18.49 16.85
N ILE A 20 -24.51 -18.61 15.52
CA ILE A 20 -24.02 -19.82 14.83
C ILE A 20 -22.51 -20.00 15.07
N ILE A 21 -21.73 -18.92 14.94
CA ILE A 21 -20.27 -18.90 15.22
C ILE A 21 -19.99 -19.25 16.70
N GLY A 22 -20.96 -18.98 17.58
CA GLY A 22 -20.93 -19.29 19.01
C GLY A 22 -20.88 -20.78 19.39
N SER A 23 -21.00 -21.73 18.46
CA SER A 23 -21.11 -23.16 18.80
C SER A 23 -20.07 -24.12 18.19
N SER A 24 -19.41 -23.81 17.06
CA SER A 24 -18.53 -24.78 16.36
C SER A 24 -17.58 -24.16 15.31
N ASN A 25 -16.62 -24.97 14.81
CA ASN A 25 -15.83 -24.66 13.62
C ASN A 25 -16.78 -24.41 12.43
N SER A 26 -16.69 -23.23 11.83
CA SER A 26 -17.68 -22.74 10.87
C SER A 26 -17.00 -22.30 9.58
N THR A 27 -17.55 -22.73 8.45
CA THR A 27 -17.19 -22.20 7.13
C THR A 27 -18.44 -21.58 6.53
N LEU A 28 -18.34 -20.30 6.20
CA LEU A 28 -19.42 -19.51 5.66
C LEU A 28 -19.05 -19.03 4.27
N MET A 29 -20.04 -18.99 3.39
CA MET A 29 -19.90 -18.49 2.03
C MET A 29 -21.13 -17.67 1.66
N SER A 30 -20.91 -16.51 1.05
CA SER A 30 -21.97 -15.67 0.52
C SER A 30 -21.43 -14.94 -0.71
N ASN A 31 -22.23 -14.80 -1.76
CA ASN A 31 -21.90 -13.94 -2.91
C ASN A 31 -22.70 -12.62 -2.88
N TYR A 32 -23.51 -12.40 -1.85
CA TYR A 32 -24.35 -11.22 -1.74
C TYR A 32 -23.57 -10.02 -1.21
N LEU A 33 -23.95 -8.83 -1.67
CA LEU A 33 -23.47 -7.57 -1.12
C LEU A 33 -24.04 -7.34 0.28
N ILE A 34 -23.18 -7.24 1.28
CA ILE A 34 -23.55 -6.96 2.67
C ILE A 34 -23.30 -5.48 2.94
N THR A 35 -24.38 -4.73 3.20
CA THR A 35 -24.33 -3.31 3.54
C THR A 35 -24.83 -3.06 4.96
N GLY A 36 -24.31 -2.01 5.60
CA GLY A 36 -24.42 -1.85 7.05
C GLY A 36 -24.94 -0.48 7.51
N LYS A 37 -26.08 0.01 7.02
CA LYS A 37 -26.71 1.20 7.64
C LYS A 37 -27.25 0.89 9.07
N TYR A 38 -27.39 -0.38 9.42
CA TYR A 38 -28.06 -0.86 10.64
C TYR A 38 -27.23 -1.80 11.53
N LEU A 39 -25.93 -1.96 11.28
CA LEU A 39 -25.05 -2.74 12.17
C LEU A 39 -24.77 -1.89 13.44
N LYS A 40 -25.46 -2.22 14.54
CA LYS A 40 -25.24 -1.58 15.85
C LYS A 40 -24.01 -2.12 16.59
N SER A 41 -23.51 -3.29 16.20
CA SER A 41 -22.33 -3.96 16.76
C SER A 41 -21.52 -4.67 15.66
N PRO A 42 -20.21 -4.93 15.85
CA PRO A 42 -19.42 -5.74 14.92
C PRO A 42 -20.08 -7.09 14.66
N LEU A 43 -19.89 -7.60 13.45
CA LEU A 43 -20.48 -8.86 12.97
C LEU A 43 -20.05 -10.05 13.85
N ILE A 44 -18.84 -9.97 14.38
CA ILE A 44 -18.23 -10.92 15.32
C ILE A 44 -17.56 -10.12 16.43
N THR A 45 -18.15 -10.13 17.62
CA THR A 45 -17.60 -9.48 18.84
C THR A 45 -17.37 -10.50 19.94
N ASP A 46 -16.20 -10.44 20.59
CA ASP A 46 -15.93 -11.05 21.91
C ASP A 46 -16.49 -12.48 22.03
N ILE A 47 -16.00 -13.40 21.19
CA ILE A 47 -16.34 -14.84 21.26
C ILE A 47 -15.87 -15.37 22.63
N PRO A 48 -16.80 -15.80 23.52
CA PRO A 48 -16.43 -16.18 24.88
C PRO A 48 -15.68 -17.51 24.92
N ARG A 49 -14.48 -17.46 25.51
CA ARG A 49 -13.82 -18.42 26.42
C ARG A 49 -13.77 -19.93 26.10
N PHE A 50 -14.04 -20.40 24.90
CA PHE A 50 -13.84 -21.82 24.56
C PHE A 50 -12.79 -22.01 23.46
N ASP A 51 -11.84 -22.90 23.75
CA ASP A 51 -10.65 -23.21 22.98
C ASP A 51 -10.86 -23.30 21.46
N GLN A 52 -9.92 -22.68 20.74
CA GLN A 52 -9.60 -22.85 19.31
C GLN A 52 -10.80 -23.08 18.38
N ARG A 53 -11.37 -21.98 17.88
CA ARG A 53 -12.38 -22.04 16.82
C ARG A 53 -11.83 -21.57 15.49
N ASN A 54 -12.00 -22.41 14.48
CA ASN A 54 -11.73 -22.12 13.09
C ASN A 54 -12.98 -21.46 12.49
N LEU A 55 -12.85 -20.21 12.06
CA LEU A 55 -13.84 -19.55 11.24
C LEU A 55 -13.26 -19.31 9.85
N GLN A 56 -14.00 -19.71 8.83
CA GLN A 56 -13.65 -19.43 7.44
C GLN A 56 -14.74 -18.61 6.79
N LEU A 57 -14.38 -17.47 6.19
CA LEU A 57 -15.24 -16.63 5.38
C LEU A 57 -14.77 -16.71 3.93
N ASN A 58 -15.68 -17.03 3.00
CA ASN A 58 -15.35 -17.16 1.59
C ASN A 58 -16.33 -16.38 0.71
N LYS A 59 -15.82 -15.63 -0.27
CA LYS A 59 -16.60 -14.87 -1.28
C LYS A 59 -17.42 -13.69 -0.79
N PHE A 60 -17.26 -13.26 0.46
CA PHE A 60 -18.06 -12.18 1.03
C PHE A 60 -17.73 -10.82 0.42
N ASN A 61 -18.75 -10.00 0.18
CA ASN A 61 -18.60 -8.63 -0.29
C ASN A 61 -19.21 -7.67 0.72
N PHE A 62 -18.37 -7.05 1.54
CA PHE A 62 -18.75 -6.09 2.57
C PHE A 62 -18.61 -4.67 2.03
N PHE A 63 -19.67 -3.87 2.13
CA PHE A 63 -19.69 -2.51 1.60
C PHE A 63 -20.27 -1.51 2.60
N LYS A 64 -19.54 -0.41 2.81
CA LYS A 64 -19.97 0.74 3.61
C LYS A 64 -20.40 0.34 5.03
N LEU A 65 -19.49 -0.31 5.74
CA LEU A 65 -19.72 -0.75 7.12
C LEU A 65 -19.17 0.30 8.11
N PRO A 66 -20.00 0.84 9.01
CA PRO A 66 -19.59 1.89 9.96
C PRO A 66 -18.85 1.33 11.19
N GLN A 67 -18.66 0.02 11.27
CA GLN A 67 -18.01 -0.68 12.38
C GLN A 67 -17.18 -1.85 11.84
N PRO A 68 -16.19 -2.34 12.62
CA PRO A 68 -15.44 -3.54 12.27
C PRO A 68 -16.34 -4.71 11.93
N VAL A 69 -15.99 -5.48 10.91
CA VAL A 69 -16.67 -6.74 10.60
C VAL A 69 -16.31 -7.78 11.64
N ILE A 70 -15.02 -7.86 11.95
CA ILE A 70 -14.47 -8.86 12.85
C ILE A 70 -13.67 -8.14 13.92
N SER A 71 -14.08 -8.30 15.17
CA SER A 71 -13.38 -7.78 16.34
C SER A 71 -13.26 -8.89 17.39
N ALA A 72 -12.08 -9.51 17.48
CA ALA A 72 -11.85 -10.63 18.40
C ALA A 72 -10.70 -10.35 19.36
N LYS A 73 -10.92 -10.70 20.64
CA LYS A 73 -9.95 -10.56 21.74
C LYS A 73 -9.33 -11.88 22.23
N THR A 74 -9.59 -12.98 21.52
CA THR A 74 -9.25 -14.34 21.96
C THR A 74 -8.55 -15.13 20.85
N ASN A 75 -7.94 -16.26 21.21
CA ASN A 75 -7.21 -17.13 20.29
C ASN A 75 -8.16 -17.76 19.26
N MET A 76 -8.31 -17.09 18.12
CA MET A 76 -9.15 -17.50 17.00
C MET A 76 -8.29 -17.90 15.81
N ASN A 77 -8.73 -18.88 15.02
CA ASN A 77 -8.18 -19.13 13.70
C ASN A 77 -9.16 -18.60 12.65
N LEU A 78 -8.83 -17.46 12.06
CA LEU A 78 -9.65 -16.80 11.07
C LEU A 78 -9.03 -16.97 9.69
N VAL A 79 -9.80 -17.53 8.76
CA VAL A 79 -9.46 -17.58 7.34
C VAL A 79 -10.46 -16.74 6.57
N VAL A 80 -9.99 -15.75 5.81
CA VAL A 80 -10.82 -14.99 4.88
C VAL A 80 -10.27 -15.19 3.48
N SER A 81 -11.14 -15.57 2.55
CA SER A 81 -10.74 -15.86 1.18
C SER A 81 -11.69 -15.27 0.15
N LYS A 82 -11.15 -14.79 -0.98
CA LYS A 82 -11.92 -14.33 -2.15
C LYS A 82 -12.96 -13.26 -1.81
N SER A 83 -12.68 -12.44 -0.81
CA SER A 83 -13.66 -11.53 -0.21
C SER A 83 -13.25 -10.08 -0.42
N SER A 84 -14.20 -9.15 -0.37
CA SER A 84 -13.93 -7.72 -0.47
C SER A 84 -14.51 -6.95 0.72
N PHE A 85 -13.79 -5.92 1.14
CA PHE A 85 -14.20 -4.92 2.11
C PHE A 85 -14.01 -3.56 1.48
N VAL A 86 -15.10 -2.86 1.22
CA VAL A 86 -15.10 -1.59 0.49
C VAL A 86 -15.76 -0.51 1.35
N ASN A 87 -15.15 0.68 1.44
CA ASN A 87 -15.65 1.81 2.22
C ASN A 87 -15.98 1.44 3.69
N SER A 88 -15.24 0.50 4.27
CA SER A 88 -15.55 -0.08 5.57
C SER A 88 -14.59 0.42 6.65
N MET A 89 -15.10 0.63 7.86
CA MET A 89 -14.27 1.07 8.99
C MET A 89 -13.61 -0.11 9.69
N SER A 90 -12.27 -0.12 9.75
CA SER A 90 -11.42 -1.16 10.36
C SER A 90 -11.99 -2.58 10.24
N PRO A 91 -12.18 -3.12 9.03
CA PRO A 91 -12.87 -4.37 8.79
C PRO A 91 -12.45 -5.55 9.67
N ILE A 92 -11.16 -5.75 9.89
CA ILE A 92 -10.64 -6.85 10.70
C ILE A 92 -9.73 -6.31 11.80
N ARG A 93 -10.09 -6.59 13.04
CA ARG A 93 -9.34 -6.24 14.24
C ARG A 93 -9.19 -7.46 15.14
N LEU A 94 -7.96 -7.92 15.30
CA LEU A 94 -7.61 -9.06 16.16
C LEU A 94 -6.63 -8.60 17.23
N ASN A 95 -6.92 -8.91 18.49
CA ASN A 95 -6.04 -8.61 19.62
C ASN A 95 -6.03 -9.78 20.61
N SER A 96 -5.01 -10.63 20.56
CA SER A 96 -5.01 -11.87 21.34
C SER A 96 -4.64 -11.71 22.83
N LEU A 97 -4.27 -10.51 23.30
CA LEU A 97 -3.83 -10.29 24.68
C LEU A 97 -4.85 -9.54 25.56
N ASP A 98 -5.09 -10.13 26.74
CA ASP A 98 -5.58 -9.44 27.92
C ASP A 98 -4.42 -8.67 28.59
N ARG A 99 -4.58 -7.35 28.75
CA ARG A 99 -3.51 -6.40 29.11
C ARG A 99 -2.96 -6.54 30.54
N SER A 100 -3.47 -7.47 31.34
CA SER A 100 -3.20 -7.55 32.78
C SER A 100 -1.84 -8.14 33.19
N LYS A 101 -1.03 -8.69 32.28
CA LYS A 101 0.26 -9.36 32.64
C LYS A 101 1.35 -9.16 31.58
N TYR A 102 1.96 -7.97 31.53
CA TYR A 102 3.18 -7.75 30.76
C TYR A 102 4.37 -8.49 31.39
N LYS A 103 5.04 -9.35 30.61
CA LYS A 103 6.39 -9.85 30.88
C LYS A 103 7.32 -9.45 29.72
N PRO A 104 8.61 -9.18 29.99
CA PRO A 104 9.59 -8.77 28.98
C PRO A 104 9.75 -9.80 27.85
N PHE A 105 10.19 -9.32 26.68
CA PHE A 105 10.34 -10.08 25.42
C PHE A 105 11.09 -11.41 25.59
N THR A 106 12.12 -11.43 26.44
CA THR A 106 12.99 -12.57 26.73
C THR A 106 12.33 -13.71 27.53
N GLN A 107 11.11 -13.54 28.04
CA GLN A 107 10.41 -14.54 28.87
C GLN A 107 9.05 -15.00 28.30
N ARG A 108 8.78 -14.75 27.03
CA ARG A 108 7.51 -15.15 26.40
C ARG A 108 7.53 -16.65 26.05
N LYS A 109 7.11 -17.49 27.01
CA LYS A 109 6.74 -18.91 26.77
C LYS A 109 5.72 -18.97 25.63
N GLU A 110 5.91 -19.84 24.64
CA GLU A 110 5.02 -20.05 23.48
C GLU A 110 3.53 -19.98 23.88
N ARG A 111 2.87 -18.87 23.55
CA ARG A 111 1.41 -18.74 23.71
C ARG A 111 0.76 -18.98 22.34
N LYS A 112 -0.36 -19.67 22.33
CA LYS A 112 -1.18 -19.91 21.13
C LYS A 112 -1.69 -18.58 20.58
N ASN A 113 -0.95 -17.94 19.68
CA ASN A 113 -1.36 -16.69 19.03
C ASN A 113 -2.61 -16.92 18.17
N ALA A 114 -3.47 -15.90 18.03
CA ALA A 114 -4.53 -15.95 17.04
C ALA A 114 -3.94 -16.12 15.63
N ILE A 115 -4.52 -16.99 14.81
CA ILE A 115 -4.04 -17.24 13.44
C ILE A 115 -4.96 -16.49 12.49
N LEU A 116 -4.40 -15.64 11.64
CA LEU A 116 -5.11 -14.97 10.57
C LEU A 116 -4.53 -15.41 9.23
N THR A 117 -5.37 -15.96 8.36
CA THR A 117 -5.02 -16.25 6.97
C THR A 117 -5.93 -15.45 6.04
N LEU A 118 -5.34 -14.63 5.19
CA LEU A 118 -6.04 -13.88 4.14
C LEU A 118 -5.55 -14.36 2.76
N ARG A 119 -6.48 -14.66 1.85
CA ARG A 119 -6.18 -15.06 0.47
C ARG A 119 -7.12 -14.40 -0.54
N ASP A 120 -6.60 -13.77 -1.58
CA ASP A 120 -7.43 -13.14 -2.62
C ASP A 120 -8.45 -12.16 -2.00
N VAL A 121 -7.99 -11.28 -1.09
CA VAL A 121 -8.87 -10.32 -0.40
C VAL A 121 -8.60 -8.91 -0.89
N LEU A 122 -9.65 -8.14 -1.11
CA LEU A 122 -9.56 -6.71 -1.42
C LEU A 122 -10.04 -5.88 -0.23
N PHE A 123 -9.20 -4.95 0.22
CA PHE A 123 -9.58 -3.86 1.10
C PHE A 123 -9.47 -2.55 0.32
N ASP A 124 -10.60 -1.91 0.05
CA ASP A 124 -10.66 -0.70 -0.77
C ASP A 124 -11.34 0.44 0.00
N PHE A 125 -10.70 1.61 0.04
CA PHE A 125 -11.19 2.79 0.77
C PHE A 125 -11.60 2.49 2.23
N CYS A 126 -10.90 1.58 2.89
CA CYS A 126 -11.15 1.28 4.29
C CYS A 126 -10.47 2.30 5.19
N SER A 127 -11.05 2.61 6.35
CA SER A 127 -10.49 3.65 7.22
C SER A 127 -10.57 3.34 8.71
N SER A 128 -9.58 3.85 9.44
CA SER A 128 -9.55 3.93 10.90
C SER A 128 -9.09 5.31 11.32
N VAL A 129 -10.05 6.20 11.62
CA VAL A 129 -9.75 7.63 11.90
C VAL A 129 -9.03 7.82 13.22
N SER A 130 -9.22 6.92 14.18
CA SER A 130 -8.73 7.01 15.57
C SER A 130 -7.91 5.79 16.02
N GLU A 131 -7.65 4.82 15.14
CA GLU A 131 -6.86 3.63 15.47
C GLU A 131 -5.87 3.29 14.36
N ASP A 132 -4.96 2.38 14.67
CA ASP A 132 -3.95 1.89 13.73
C ASP A 132 -4.53 0.82 12.79
N GLY A 133 -3.98 0.71 11.58
CA GLY A 133 -4.40 -0.30 10.60
C GLY A 133 -5.77 0.03 9.99
N GLY A 134 -5.79 0.86 8.94
CA GLY A 134 -7.03 1.32 8.30
C GLY A 134 -7.95 0.18 7.85
N SER A 135 -7.34 -0.92 7.38
CA SER A 135 -8.05 -2.12 6.92
C SER A 135 -7.91 -3.30 7.88
N LEU A 136 -6.68 -3.50 8.37
CA LEU A 136 -6.32 -4.64 9.19
C LEU A 136 -5.50 -4.20 10.40
N TYR A 137 -5.97 -4.58 11.60
CA TYR A 137 -5.21 -4.49 12.83
C TYR A 137 -5.01 -5.88 13.43
N CYS A 138 -3.76 -6.24 13.74
CA CYS A 138 -3.42 -7.48 14.42
C CYS A 138 -2.44 -7.22 15.56
N ALA A 139 -2.79 -7.68 16.76
CA ALA A 139 -1.87 -7.74 17.88
C ALA A 139 -1.79 -9.17 18.39
N ASP A 140 -0.57 -9.66 18.58
CA ASP A 140 -0.31 -10.98 19.16
C ASP A 140 -0.85 -12.12 18.28
N CYS A 141 -0.63 -12.00 16.97
CA CYS A 141 -1.18 -12.88 15.95
C CYS A 141 -0.07 -13.56 15.11
N GLN A 142 -0.40 -14.69 14.49
CA GLN A 142 0.32 -15.24 13.35
C GLN A 142 -0.48 -14.93 12.09
N VAL A 143 0.05 -14.07 11.23
CA VAL A 143 -0.64 -13.49 10.07
C VAL A 143 0.01 -14.00 8.79
N THR A 144 -0.79 -14.66 7.95
CA THR A 144 -0.43 -15.08 6.59
C THR A 144 -1.32 -14.36 5.59
N ILE A 145 -0.72 -13.62 4.66
CA ILE A 145 -1.41 -12.83 3.65
C ILE A 145 -0.91 -13.24 2.27
N THR A 146 -1.81 -13.66 1.39
CA THR A 146 -1.46 -14.10 0.03
C THR A 146 -2.39 -13.43 -0.98
N ASP A 147 -1.81 -12.75 -1.96
CA ASP A 147 -2.56 -12.11 -3.05
C ASP A 147 -3.68 -11.18 -2.54
N VAL A 148 -3.38 -10.38 -1.51
CA VAL A 148 -4.31 -9.39 -0.94
C VAL A 148 -3.95 -8.00 -1.43
N GLU A 149 -4.96 -7.18 -1.68
CA GLU A 149 -4.78 -5.79 -2.10
C GLU A 149 -5.38 -4.86 -1.04
N PHE A 150 -4.54 -3.97 -0.49
CA PHE A 150 -4.94 -2.82 0.32
C PHE A 150 -4.85 -1.59 -0.56
N VAL A 151 -5.99 -0.94 -0.81
CA VAL A 151 -6.14 0.17 -1.74
C VAL A 151 -6.76 1.35 -1.02
N SER A 152 -6.16 2.52 -1.17
CA SER A 152 -6.69 3.80 -0.66
C SER A 152 -7.13 3.74 0.80
N SER A 153 -6.44 2.93 1.60
CA SER A 153 -6.81 2.65 2.99
C SER A 153 -6.13 3.64 3.93
N THR A 154 -6.87 4.15 4.91
CA THR A 154 -6.36 5.22 5.80
C THR A 154 -6.36 4.79 7.26
N GLY A 155 -5.22 4.90 7.94
CA GLY A 155 -5.06 4.56 9.35
C GLY A 155 -4.30 5.65 10.12
N GLN A 156 -4.29 5.56 11.46
CA GLN A 156 -3.44 6.44 12.26
C GLN A 156 -1.96 6.10 12.02
N MET A 157 -1.55 4.87 12.33
CA MET A 157 -0.29 4.24 11.91
C MET A 157 -0.59 3.03 11.02
N GLY A 158 0.25 2.78 10.00
CA GLY A 158 0.04 1.64 9.09
C GLY A 158 -1.24 1.81 8.28
N GLY A 159 -1.21 2.66 7.24
CA GLY A 159 -2.43 3.12 6.55
C GLY A 159 -3.37 2.00 6.10
N GLY A 160 -2.82 0.92 5.55
CA GLY A 160 -3.57 -0.32 5.26
C GLY A 160 -3.54 -1.32 6.40
N PHE A 161 -2.36 -1.61 6.94
CA PHE A 161 -2.14 -2.70 7.89
C PHE A 161 -1.26 -2.28 9.07
N PHE A 162 -1.69 -2.64 10.27
CA PHE A 162 -0.88 -2.52 11.47
C PHE A 162 -0.78 -3.87 12.19
N ALA A 163 0.44 -4.28 12.48
CA ALA A 163 0.74 -5.46 13.28
C ALA A 163 1.63 -5.11 14.48
N ARG A 164 1.31 -5.73 15.63
CA ARG A 164 2.11 -5.63 16.84
C ARG A 164 2.37 -6.99 17.45
N ASN A 165 3.60 -7.25 17.90
CA ASN A 165 3.97 -8.51 18.56
C ASN A 165 3.49 -9.77 17.79
N SER A 166 3.66 -9.75 16.47
CA SER A 166 3.07 -10.75 15.57
C SER A 166 4.14 -11.44 14.73
N LYS A 167 3.79 -12.57 14.13
CA LYS A 167 4.56 -13.20 13.04
C LYS A 167 3.84 -12.92 11.74
N ILE A 168 4.55 -12.39 10.74
CA ILE A 168 3.94 -11.93 9.48
C ILE A 168 4.59 -12.64 8.31
N SER A 169 3.77 -13.20 7.42
CA SER A 169 4.19 -13.73 6.12
C SER A 169 3.29 -13.16 5.03
N MET A 170 3.85 -12.40 4.10
CA MET A 170 3.14 -11.80 2.97
C MET A 170 3.71 -12.30 1.64
N THR A 171 2.84 -12.62 0.68
CA THR A 171 3.26 -13.04 -0.66
C THR A 171 2.29 -12.50 -1.71
N GLY A 172 2.80 -11.83 -2.75
CA GLY A 172 1.95 -11.26 -3.81
C GLY A 172 1.05 -10.10 -3.36
N THR A 173 1.13 -9.69 -2.08
CA THR A 173 0.31 -8.64 -1.47
C THR A 173 0.69 -7.25 -1.99
N SER A 174 -0.31 -6.39 -2.16
CA SER A 174 -0.14 -4.99 -2.56
C SER A 174 -0.67 -4.01 -1.51
N PHE A 175 0.10 -2.95 -1.24
CA PHE A 175 -0.33 -1.73 -0.57
C PHE A 175 -0.24 -0.59 -1.56
N PHE A 176 -1.39 -0.04 -1.95
CA PHE A 176 -1.50 0.97 -2.98
C PHE A 176 -2.25 2.19 -2.46
N LYS A 177 -1.59 3.35 -2.47
CA LYS A 177 -2.19 4.63 -2.03
C LYS A 177 -2.78 4.59 -0.63
N CYS A 178 -2.25 3.75 0.25
CA CYS A 178 -2.60 3.79 1.65
C CYS A 178 -2.01 5.05 2.29
N ILE A 179 -2.74 5.61 3.26
CA ILE A 179 -2.40 6.87 3.93
C ILE A 179 -2.30 6.63 5.43
N ALA A 180 -1.17 7.01 6.03
CA ALA A 180 -1.03 7.08 7.47
C ALA A 180 -1.00 8.53 7.95
N LYS A 181 -1.82 8.85 8.96
CA LYS A 181 -1.83 10.19 9.58
C LYS A 181 -0.60 10.49 10.41
N THR A 182 0.18 9.48 10.78
CA THR A 182 1.46 9.68 11.47
C THR A 182 2.57 8.96 10.74
N GLU A 183 2.60 7.63 10.80
CA GLU A 183 3.75 6.86 10.35
C GLU A 183 3.34 5.61 9.57
N ALA A 184 4.19 5.24 8.61
CA ALA A 184 4.08 4.02 7.83
C ALA A 184 2.84 4.00 6.91
N GLY A 185 2.92 4.69 5.77
CA GLY A 185 1.79 4.92 4.86
C GLY A 185 1.11 3.63 4.38
N GLY A 186 1.90 2.62 3.99
CA GLY A 186 1.42 1.29 3.62
C GLY A 186 1.07 0.43 4.83
N PHE A 187 2.09 0.01 5.58
CA PHE A 187 1.90 -0.83 6.77
C PHE A 187 2.97 -0.62 7.85
N MET A 188 2.63 -0.93 9.09
CA MET A 188 3.57 -0.95 10.22
C MET A 188 3.61 -2.34 10.87
N ALA A 189 4.81 -2.88 11.08
CA ALA A 189 5.03 -4.08 11.87
C ALA A 189 5.92 -3.77 13.07
N LYS A 190 5.31 -3.62 14.24
CA LYS A 190 5.99 -3.19 15.47
C LYS A 190 6.24 -4.38 16.40
N GLU A 191 7.46 -4.53 16.89
CA GLU A 191 7.80 -5.60 17.86
C GLU A 191 7.48 -7.01 17.34
N CYS A 192 7.56 -7.23 16.03
CA CYS A 192 7.15 -8.48 15.41
C CYS A 192 8.32 -9.47 15.37
N GLU A 193 8.15 -10.69 15.88
CA GLU A 193 9.24 -11.69 15.97
C GLU A 193 9.83 -12.01 14.59
N ASN A 194 8.98 -12.11 13.57
CA ASN A 194 9.39 -12.44 12.21
C ASN A 194 8.51 -11.73 11.18
N VAL A 195 9.12 -11.14 10.15
CA VAL A 195 8.43 -10.53 9.01
C VAL A 195 9.03 -11.05 7.70
N GLN A 196 8.25 -11.84 6.96
CA GLN A 196 8.62 -12.35 5.65
C GLN A 196 7.74 -11.72 4.57
N MET A 197 8.36 -11.23 3.50
CA MET A 197 7.64 -10.67 2.35
C MET A 197 8.29 -11.13 1.05
N SER A 198 7.48 -11.66 0.14
CA SER A 198 7.95 -12.01 -1.20
C SER A 198 7.01 -11.48 -2.28
N ARG A 199 7.59 -10.88 -3.34
CA ARG A 199 6.84 -10.40 -4.50
C ARG A 199 5.69 -9.45 -4.13
N CYS A 200 5.89 -8.66 -3.06
CA CYS A 200 4.92 -7.66 -2.62
C CYS A 200 5.15 -6.31 -3.32
N TYR A 201 4.09 -5.51 -3.41
CA TYR A 201 4.09 -4.19 -4.02
C TYR A 201 3.68 -3.15 -2.98
N ILE A 202 4.53 -2.16 -2.73
CA ILE A 202 4.29 -1.06 -1.80
C ILE A 202 4.43 0.21 -2.62
N VAL A 203 3.31 0.73 -3.08
CA VAL A 203 3.25 1.68 -4.19
C VAL A 203 2.43 2.91 -3.82
N ALA A 204 3.00 4.09 -4.03
CA ALA A 204 2.32 5.37 -3.90
C ALA A 204 1.64 5.60 -2.53
N ASN A 205 2.15 4.96 -1.46
CA ASN A 205 1.63 5.16 -0.11
C ASN A 205 2.21 6.43 0.50
N SER A 206 1.46 7.06 1.41
CA SER A 206 1.89 8.33 2.01
C SER A 206 1.75 8.37 3.54
N ALA A 207 2.65 9.10 4.19
CA ALA A 207 2.59 9.36 5.64
C ALA A 207 2.77 10.85 5.95
N GLU A 208 1.95 11.39 6.87
CA GLU A 208 2.04 12.81 7.27
C GLU A 208 3.28 13.14 8.14
N SER A 209 3.94 12.14 8.73
CA SER A 209 5.19 12.33 9.48
C SER A 209 6.33 11.56 8.82
N LYS A 210 6.43 10.25 9.03
CA LYS A 210 7.60 9.46 8.61
C LYS A 210 7.23 8.12 7.98
N HIS A 211 8.16 7.54 7.24
CA HIS A 211 8.07 6.18 6.70
C HIS A 211 6.93 6.07 5.66
N GLY A 212 7.08 6.69 4.49
CA GLY A 212 6.01 6.75 3.49
C GLY A 212 5.53 5.37 3.02
N GLY A 213 6.45 4.44 2.84
CA GLY A 213 6.14 3.06 2.47
C GLY A 213 5.72 2.21 3.67
N PHE A 214 6.68 1.86 4.53
CA PHE A 214 6.42 1.03 5.72
C PHE A 214 7.50 1.17 6.78
N LEU A 215 7.17 0.75 8.00
CA LEU A 215 8.10 0.63 9.12
C LEU A 215 8.05 -0.79 9.70
N ILE A 216 9.22 -1.43 9.85
CA ILE A 216 9.37 -2.69 10.58
C ILE A 216 10.31 -2.47 11.76
N THR A 217 9.89 -2.86 12.97
CA THR A 217 10.71 -2.74 14.17
C THR A 217 10.85 -4.04 14.95
N HIS A 218 12.03 -4.26 15.53
CA HIS A 218 12.33 -5.38 16.44
C HIS A 218 11.97 -6.74 15.85
N ALA A 219 12.51 -7.06 14.66
CA ALA A 219 12.13 -8.22 13.87
C ALA A 219 13.31 -8.92 13.19
N VAL A 220 13.19 -10.25 13.05
CA VAL A 220 13.96 -10.98 12.04
C VAL A 220 13.23 -10.87 10.71
N ILE A 221 13.87 -10.34 9.68
CA ILE A 221 13.24 -10.05 8.39
C ILE A 221 13.79 -10.91 7.25
N LYS A 222 12.91 -11.25 6.31
CA LYS A 222 13.29 -11.79 5.00
C LYS A 222 12.43 -11.15 3.93
N LEU A 223 13.01 -10.23 3.16
CA LEU A 223 12.35 -9.52 2.08
C LEU A 223 12.96 -9.97 0.74
N THR A 224 12.13 -10.49 -0.16
CA THR A 224 12.58 -11.03 -1.46
C THR A 224 11.73 -10.48 -2.60
N GLU A 225 12.36 -9.97 -3.66
CA GLU A 225 11.66 -9.56 -4.89
C GLU A 225 10.52 -8.54 -4.67
N ASN A 226 10.60 -7.70 -3.62
CA ASN A 226 9.58 -6.71 -3.33
C ASN A 226 9.81 -5.42 -4.12
N TYR A 227 8.72 -4.74 -4.49
CA TYR A 227 8.78 -3.47 -5.18
C TYR A 227 8.21 -2.33 -4.33
N ILE A 228 9.06 -1.39 -3.95
CA ILE A 228 8.77 -0.22 -3.13
C ILE A 228 8.90 1.01 -4.04
N HIS A 229 7.77 1.56 -4.46
CA HIS A 229 7.70 2.56 -5.54
C HIS A 229 6.90 3.79 -5.15
N GLU A 230 7.39 5.00 -5.43
CA GLU A 230 6.63 6.26 -5.30
C GLU A 230 6.03 6.53 -3.90
N ASN A 231 6.56 5.94 -2.84
CA ASN A 231 6.04 6.22 -1.50
C ASN A 231 6.57 7.55 -0.99
N THR A 232 5.71 8.29 -0.28
CA THR A 232 5.98 9.67 0.16
C THR A 232 5.80 9.86 1.66
N ALA A 233 6.63 10.70 2.26
CA ALA A 233 6.42 11.16 3.63
C ALA A 233 6.59 12.67 3.71
N VAL A 234 5.78 13.37 4.50
CA VAL A 234 5.90 14.83 4.57
C VAL A 234 7.19 15.24 5.29
N ARG A 235 7.60 14.54 6.36
CA ARG A 235 8.80 14.94 7.13
C ARG A 235 10.05 14.15 6.75
N SER A 236 10.03 12.81 6.81
CA SER A 236 11.24 12.01 6.58
C SER A 236 10.96 10.57 6.13
N TYR A 237 11.89 10.00 5.37
CA TYR A 237 11.96 8.60 4.97
C TYR A 237 10.76 8.19 4.11
N GLY A 238 10.80 8.54 2.84
CA GLY A 238 9.73 8.26 1.89
C GLY A 238 9.47 6.78 1.66
N GLY A 239 10.52 5.95 1.68
CA GLY A 239 10.41 4.54 1.35
C GLY A 239 10.22 3.64 2.57
N ALA A 240 11.11 2.65 2.70
CA ALA A 240 11.08 1.65 3.76
C ALA A 240 11.96 2.05 4.94
N SER A 241 11.56 1.66 6.15
CA SER A 241 12.30 1.96 7.37
C SER A 241 12.40 0.74 8.29
N PHE A 242 13.57 0.59 8.88
CA PHE A 242 13.95 -0.58 9.66
C PHE A 242 14.64 -0.18 10.96
N ASP A 243 14.14 -0.66 12.08
CA ASP A 243 14.67 -0.34 13.41
C ASP A 243 14.78 -1.58 14.28
N HIS A 244 15.96 -1.83 14.86
CA HIS A 244 16.26 -3.04 15.63
C HIS A 244 15.95 -4.34 14.86
N VAL A 245 16.30 -4.40 13.57
CA VAL A 245 16.07 -5.60 12.74
C VAL A 245 17.36 -6.38 12.47
N THR A 246 17.21 -7.63 12.03
CA THR A 246 18.27 -8.48 11.50
C THR A 246 17.73 -9.34 10.37
N GLY A 247 18.56 -9.75 9.41
CA GLY A 247 18.14 -10.66 8.33
C GLY A 247 18.52 -10.17 6.94
N GLU A 248 17.68 -10.49 5.96
CA GLU A 248 18.04 -10.38 4.53
C GLU A 248 16.98 -9.62 3.73
N ILE A 249 17.47 -8.75 2.84
CA ILE A 249 16.70 -8.01 1.84
C ILE A 249 17.37 -8.29 0.49
N ASN A 250 16.73 -9.13 -0.32
CA ASN A 250 17.32 -9.65 -1.54
C ASN A 250 16.42 -9.31 -2.75
N GLN A 251 17.02 -8.87 -3.86
CA GLN A 251 16.33 -8.56 -5.12
C GLN A 251 15.17 -7.57 -4.99
N CYS A 252 15.20 -6.72 -3.96
CA CYS A 252 14.18 -5.71 -3.73
C CYS A 252 14.52 -4.44 -4.52
N LYS A 253 13.47 -3.71 -4.89
CA LYS A 253 13.55 -2.54 -5.75
C LYS A 253 12.94 -1.34 -5.02
N PHE A 254 13.73 -0.28 -4.88
CA PHE A 254 13.33 0.96 -4.21
C PHE A 254 13.44 2.11 -5.21
N VAL A 255 12.30 2.54 -5.74
CA VAL A 255 12.25 3.50 -6.86
C VAL A 255 11.35 4.68 -6.53
N ASP A 256 11.82 5.91 -6.81
CA ASP A 256 11.02 7.15 -6.71
C ASP A 256 10.36 7.40 -5.34
N ASN A 257 10.91 6.83 -4.27
CA ASN A 257 10.42 7.10 -2.91
C ASN A 257 10.99 8.43 -2.42
N LYS A 258 10.16 9.31 -1.86
CA LYS A 258 10.53 10.71 -1.58
C LYS A 258 9.99 11.19 -0.24
N SER A 259 10.58 12.25 0.29
CA SER A 259 9.91 13.04 1.32
C SER A 259 9.89 14.50 0.90
N ASP A 260 8.88 15.24 1.33
CA ASP A 260 8.73 16.65 0.96
C ASP A 260 9.83 17.53 1.55
N ASN A 261 10.44 17.09 2.65
CA ASN A 261 11.64 17.70 3.18
C ASN A 261 12.88 17.18 2.43
N ASP A 262 13.61 18.07 1.77
CA ASP A 262 14.76 17.77 0.89
C ASP A 262 15.95 17.05 1.57
N ASN A 263 15.95 16.92 2.90
CA ASN A 263 16.94 16.16 3.65
C ASN A 263 16.44 14.78 4.11
N GLY A 264 15.12 14.53 4.05
CA GLY A 264 14.51 13.27 4.51
C GLY A 264 14.28 12.25 3.41
N GLY A 265 14.54 12.59 2.14
CA GLY A 265 14.07 11.88 0.93
C GLY A 265 14.80 10.56 0.70
N THR A 266 14.62 9.63 1.63
CA THR A 266 15.34 8.37 1.74
C THR A 266 14.45 7.20 1.33
N ALA A 267 14.92 6.39 0.39
CA ALA A 267 14.21 5.20 -0.05
C ALA A 267 14.34 4.01 0.94
N PHE A 268 15.45 3.95 1.65
CA PHE A 268 15.74 2.96 2.67
C PHE A 268 16.42 3.60 3.89
N TYR A 269 15.80 3.46 5.05
CA TYR A 269 16.30 4.02 6.30
C TYR A 269 16.54 2.93 7.35
N THR A 270 17.68 3.00 8.04
CA THR A 270 17.91 2.19 9.24
C THR A 270 18.68 2.94 10.32
N MET A 271 18.18 2.91 11.57
CA MET A 271 18.84 3.54 12.72
C MET A 271 19.71 2.57 13.49
N GLU A 272 19.17 1.39 13.78
CA GLU A 272 19.83 0.40 14.60
C GLU A 272 19.41 -0.97 14.10
N THR A 273 20.30 -1.93 14.23
CA THR A 273 20.08 -3.31 13.82
C THR A 273 20.35 -4.21 15.02
N ALA A 274 19.49 -5.20 15.24
CA ALA A 274 19.70 -6.19 16.31
C ALA A 274 20.86 -7.16 16.00
N GLY A 275 21.33 -7.17 14.75
CA GLY A 275 22.43 -8.00 14.26
C GLY A 275 22.85 -7.52 12.87
N LEU A 276 23.31 -8.42 12.00
CA LEU A 276 23.65 -8.07 10.62
C LEU A 276 22.39 -8.00 9.74
N LEU A 277 22.29 -6.94 8.95
CA LEU A 277 21.27 -6.75 7.93
C LEU A 277 21.92 -6.76 6.54
N PHE A 278 21.57 -7.74 5.72
CA PHE A 278 22.12 -7.92 4.38
C PHE A 278 21.18 -7.35 3.32
N LEU A 279 21.69 -6.43 2.50
CA LEU A 279 21.03 -5.91 1.30
C LEU A 279 21.79 -6.45 0.10
N GLU A 280 21.17 -7.35 -0.65
CA GLU A 280 21.81 -8.07 -1.76
C GLU A 280 21.00 -7.91 -3.04
N TYR A 281 21.67 -7.69 -4.17
CA TYR A 281 21.02 -7.62 -5.49
C TYR A 281 19.87 -6.61 -5.57
N CYS A 282 19.86 -5.60 -4.70
CA CYS A 282 18.79 -4.61 -4.65
C CYS A 282 19.03 -3.50 -5.66
N THR A 283 17.94 -2.93 -6.18
CA THR A 283 18.00 -1.80 -7.11
C THR A 283 17.43 -0.56 -6.46
N PHE A 284 18.18 0.52 -6.49
CA PHE A 284 17.78 1.84 -6.02
C PHE A 284 17.77 2.81 -7.19
N GLY A 285 16.66 3.52 -7.38
CA GLY A 285 16.63 4.50 -8.45
C GLY A 285 15.47 5.49 -8.41
N GLY A 286 15.34 6.23 -9.50
CA GLY A 286 14.37 7.31 -9.63
C GLY A 286 14.88 8.64 -9.05
N ASP A 287 13.98 9.60 -8.97
CA ASP A 287 14.22 10.99 -8.58
C ASP A 287 14.14 11.18 -7.05
N THR A 288 14.85 10.32 -6.33
CA THR A 288 14.98 10.32 -4.87
C THR A 288 16.17 11.19 -4.44
N THR A 289 16.08 11.86 -3.28
CA THR A 289 17.17 12.69 -2.76
C THR A 289 18.41 11.86 -2.45
N ASN A 290 18.26 10.84 -1.60
CA ASN A 290 19.28 9.85 -1.26
C ASN A 290 18.67 8.45 -1.20
N PHE A 291 19.39 7.40 -1.57
CA PHE A 291 18.78 6.06 -1.57
C PHE A 291 18.80 5.41 -0.18
N ILE A 292 19.96 5.36 0.45
CA ILE A 292 20.16 4.72 1.75
C ILE A 292 20.62 5.76 2.77
N LEU A 293 19.96 5.78 3.92
CA LEU A 293 20.41 6.48 5.12
C LEU A 293 20.52 5.45 6.25
N ALA A 294 21.73 5.25 6.76
CA ALA A 294 21.99 4.32 7.84
C ALA A 294 22.80 4.98 8.96
N ALA A 295 22.57 4.61 10.21
CA ALA A 295 23.44 5.03 11.30
C ALA A 295 24.76 4.23 11.31
N SER A 296 25.83 4.81 11.86
CA SER A 296 27.14 4.17 12.03
C SER A 296 27.13 2.93 12.93
N THR A 297 26.10 2.82 13.77
CA THR A 297 25.84 1.69 14.67
C THR A 297 25.09 0.54 14.00
N ALA A 298 24.49 0.77 12.83
CA ALA A 298 23.75 -0.24 12.09
C ALA A 298 24.71 -1.20 11.36
N GLY A 299 24.62 -2.49 11.70
CA GLY A 299 25.38 -3.58 11.11
C GLY A 299 24.87 -3.95 9.72
N ILE A 300 24.94 -3.01 8.77
CA ILE A 300 24.43 -3.21 7.42
C ILE A 300 25.54 -3.68 6.48
N THR A 301 25.25 -4.70 5.67
CA THR A 301 26.10 -5.14 4.56
C THR A 301 25.32 -4.95 3.26
N ILE A 302 25.90 -4.20 2.33
CA ILE A 302 25.30 -3.87 1.03
C ILE A 302 26.17 -4.48 -0.05
N SER A 303 25.67 -5.48 -0.75
CA SER A 303 26.41 -6.20 -1.78
C SER A 303 25.63 -6.36 -3.07
N GLU A 304 26.35 -6.30 -4.21
CA GLU A 304 25.79 -6.53 -5.55
C GLU A 304 24.56 -5.63 -5.84
N CYS A 305 24.45 -4.49 -5.15
CA CYS A 305 23.35 -3.57 -5.29
C CYS A 305 23.65 -2.55 -6.38
N CYS A 306 22.58 -2.07 -7.00
CA CYS A 306 22.61 -1.16 -8.11
C CYS A 306 21.95 0.17 -7.73
N PHE A 307 22.62 1.28 -7.99
CA PHE A 307 22.18 2.64 -7.68
C PHE A 307 22.19 3.48 -8.96
N SER A 308 21.03 4.04 -9.34
CA SER A 308 20.98 5.08 -10.36
C SER A 308 21.57 6.39 -9.81
N ARG A 309 21.48 7.50 -10.56
CA ARG A 309 21.93 8.81 -10.05
C ARG A 309 20.87 9.43 -9.12
N PRO A 310 21.15 9.66 -7.83
CA PRO A 310 20.25 10.39 -6.93
C PRO A 310 20.39 11.91 -7.11
N LYS A 311 19.57 12.71 -6.41
CA LYS A 311 19.74 14.19 -6.41
C LYS A 311 20.99 14.63 -5.64
N LYS A 312 21.34 13.93 -4.55
CA LYS A 312 22.51 14.23 -3.70
C LYS A 312 23.46 13.03 -3.65
N GLU A 313 23.32 12.16 -2.66
CA GLU A 313 24.22 11.04 -2.39
C GLU A 313 23.49 9.70 -2.46
N SER A 314 24.17 8.62 -2.87
CA SER A 314 23.52 7.31 -2.94
C SER A 314 23.32 6.70 -1.56
N ILE A 315 24.34 6.82 -0.69
CA ILE A 315 24.39 6.20 0.62
C ILE A 315 24.98 7.22 1.59
N ILE A 316 24.24 7.50 2.67
CA ILE A 316 24.67 8.39 3.75
C ILE A 316 24.77 7.57 5.03
N ILE A 317 25.91 7.70 5.71
CA ILE A 317 26.13 7.11 7.03
C ILE A 317 26.21 8.25 8.05
N GLU A 318 25.26 8.30 8.98
CA GLU A 318 25.20 9.32 10.05
C GLU A 318 25.69 8.75 11.39
N GLN A 319 26.14 9.63 12.29
CA GLN A 319 26.48 9.19 13.64
C GLN A 319 25.25 8.60 14.35
N GLY A 320 25.42 7.41 14.91
CA GLY A 320 24.38 6.76 15.71
C GLY A 320 24.08 7.49 17.03
N PRO A 321 23.11 6.99 17.81
CA PRO A 321 22.71 7.59 19.08
C PRO A 321 23.91 7.72 20.05
N THR A 322 24.04 8.87 20.70
CA THR A 322 25.10 9.12 21.69
C THR A 322 25.03 8.09 22.83
N GLY A 323 26.00 7.19 22.93
CA GLY A 323 26.09 6.16 23.98
C GLY A 323 26.33 4.72 23.49
N SER A 324 26.23 4.46 22.19
CA SER A 324 26.64 3.18 21.59
C SER A 324 28.17 3.10 21.47
N THR A 325 28.81 2.12 22.11
CA THR A 325 30.28 1.97 22.10
C THR A 325 30.82 1.10 20.96
N GLU A 326 29.94 0.43 20.20
CA GLU A 326 30.31 -0.46 19.11
C GLU A 326 29.80 0.10 17.77
N GLU A 327 30.67 0.80 17.04
CA GLU A 327 30.44 1.10 15.63
C GLU A 327 30.63 -0.19 14.83
N THR A 328 29.56 -0.65 14.16
CA THR A 328 29.60 -1.89 13.38
C THR A 328 30.12 -1.67 11.96
N THR A 329 30.24 -0.41 11.53
CA THR A 329 30.69 0.07 10.21
C THR A 329 30.00 -0.61 9.02
N PRO A 330 29.16 0.11 8.26
CA PRO A 330 28.54 -0.41 7.04
C PRO A 330 29.56 -1.02 6.08
N ARG A 331 29.27 -2.23 5.57
CA ARG A 331 30.15 -2.95 4.64
C ARG A 331 29.57 -2.91 3.23
N LEU A 332 30.39 -2.57 2.24
CA LEU A 332 29.99 -2.37 0.85
C LEU A 332 30.82 -3.27 -0.07
N TYR A 333 30.18 -4.11 -0.87
CA TYR A 333 30.86 -5.05 -1.79
C TYR A 333 30.23 -5.04 -3.18
N ASN A 334 31.02 -4.93 -4.25
CA ASN A 334 30.55 -5.10 -5.64
C ASN A 334 29.28 -4.30 -6.00
N ASN A 335 29.15 -3.07 -5.49
CA ASN A 335 28.00 -2.23 -5.78
C ASN A 335 28.22 -1.39 -7.04
N TYR A 336 27.15 -1.19 -7.81
CA TYR A 336 27.15 -0.46 -9.08
C TYR A 336 26.48 0.90 -8.89
N PHE A 337 27.14 2.00 -9.26
CA PHE A 337 26.63 3.37 -9.11
C PHE A 337 26.49 4.09 -10.46
N ASN A 338 25.71 5.17 -10.49
CA ASN A 338 25.65 6.15 -11.57
C ASN A 338 25.29 5.59 -12.95
N GLY A 339 24.28 4.74 -13.04
CA GLY A 339 23.72 4.32 -14.33
C GLY A 339 24.46 3.17 -15.01
N MET A 340 25.38 2.50 -14.31
CA MET A 340 25.88 1.16 -14.67
C MET A 340 24.80 0.06 -14.54
N CYS A 341 23.54 0.48 -14.44
CA CYS A 341 22.38 -0.32 -14.11
C CYS A 341 21.40 -0.30 -15.27
N GLY A 342 20.66 -1.39 -15.45
CA GLY A 342 19.49 -1.39 -16.33
C GLY A 342 18.45 -0.34 -15.89
N PRO A 343 17.56 0.09 -16.80
CA PRO A 343 16.52 1.05 -16.49
C PRO A 343 15.66 0.56 -15.31
N ALA A 344 15.14 1.51 -14.52
CA ALA A 344 14.26 1.19 -13.41
C ALA A 344 13.11 0.28 -13.90
N PRO A 345 12.80 -0.79 -13.16
CA PRO A 345 11.78 -1.75 -13.56
C PRO A 345 10.42 -1.05 -13.64
N LYS A 346 9.68 -1.28 -14.72
CA LYS A 346 8.34 -0.72 -14.85
C LYS A 346 7.39 -1.36 -13.84
N LEU A 347 6.47 -0.56 -13.31
CA LEU A 347 5.38 -1.03 -12.46
C LEU A 347 4.50 -2.00 -13.26
N PRO A 348 3.94 -3.06 -12.67
CA PRO A 348 3.01 -3.93 -13.38
C PRO A 348 1.80 -3.16 -13.94
N PRO A 349 1.28 -3.51 -15.14
CA PRO A 349 0.14 -2.84 -15.77
C PRO A 349 -1.10 -2.64 -14.90
N ARG A 350 -1.36 -3.54 -13.94
CA ARG A 350 -2.50 -3.43 -13.04
C ARG A 350 -2.50 -2.13 -12.22
N PHE A 351 -1.33 -1.57 -11.92
CA PHE A 351 -1.19 -0.33 -11.17
C PHE A 351 -1.20 0.92 -12.06
N TYR A 352 -1.06 0.78 -13.39
CA TYR A 352 -1.24 1.88 -14.34
C TYR A 352 -2.73 2.15 -14.66
N LYS A 353 -3.68 1.40 -14.08
CA LYS A 353 -5.13 1.53 -14.34
C LYS A 353 -5.75 2.87 -13.86
N GLU A 354 -4.95 3.77 -13.31
CA GLU A 354 -5.39 5.06 -12.76
C GLU A 354 -5.80 6.14 -13.76
N ILE A 355 -6.06 5.81 -15.02
CA ILE A 355 -6.76 6.76 -15.89
C ILE A 355 -8.26 6.87 -15.51
N PHE A 356 -8.83 5.93 -14.71
CA PHE A 356 -10.29 5.88 -14.51
C PHE A 356 -10.83 5.55 -13.09
N HIS A 357 -10.03 5.62 -12.02
CA HIS A 357 -10.59 5.53 -10.66
C HIS A 357 -11.12 6.91 -10.21
N HIS A 358 -12.41 7.15 -10.43
CA HIS A 358 -13.10 8.33 -9.92
C HIS A 358 -13.44 8.15 -8.44
N PRO A 359 -12.90 8.97 -7.51
CA PRO A 359 -13.46 9.07 -6.17
C PRO A 359 -14.91 9.58 -6.25
N GLU A 360 -15.81 9.18 -5.35
CA GLU A 360 -17.20 9.68 -5.31
C GLU A 360 -17.30 11.21 -5.15
N THR A 361 -16.20 11.89 -4.81
CA THR A 361 -16.07 13.35 -4.72
C THR A 361 -15.54 14.01 -6.00
N ALA A 362 -15.14 13.24 -7.01
CA ALA A 362 -14.87 13.80 -8.33
C ALA A 362 -16.19 14.39 -8.84
N PRO A 363 -16.21 15.64 -9.33
CA PRO A 363 -17.41 16.17 -9.94
C PRO A 363 -17.87 15.17 -11.01
N VAL A 364 -19.14 14.76 -10.93
CA VAL A 364 -19.78 13.95 -11.97
C VAL A 364 -19.34 14.55 -13.30
N ILE A 365 -18.75 13.74 -14.19
CA ILE A 365 -18.46 14.20 -15.55
C ILE A 365 -19.79 14.73 -16.08
N GLU A 366 -19.93 16.05 -16.07
CA GLU A 366 -21.08 16.74 -16.59
C GLU A 366 -20.94 16.56 -18.09
N TRP A 367 -21.53 15.47 -18.61
CA TRP A 367 -21.39 15.07 -20.01
C TRP A 367 -21.69 16.23 -20.95
N TRP A 368 -22.58 17.15 -20.56
CA TRP A 368 -22.83 18.38 -21.29
C TRP A 368 -21.59 19.27 -21.46
N LYS A 369 -20.72 19.43 -20.44
CA LYS A 369 -19.45 20.17 -20.55
C LYS A 369 -18.49 19.50 -21.52
N LEU A 370 -18.44 18.16 -21.54
CA LEU A 370 -17.64 17.40 -22.49
C LEU A 370 -18.16 17.57 -23.92
N TYR A 371 -19.47 17.47 -24.12
CA TYR A 371 -20.11 17.71 -25.42
C TYR A 371 -19.95 19.16 -25.88
N SER A 372 -20.03 20.14 -24.98
CA SER A 372 -19.75 21.55 -25.26
C SER A 372 -18.30 21.76 -25.68
N GLY A 373 -17.34 21.13 -24.97
CA GLY A 373 -15.93 21.17 -25.34
C GLY A 373 -15.65 20.56 -26.72
N LEU A 374 -16.25 19.40 -27.01
CA LEU A 374 -16.14 18.74 -28.31
C LEU A 374 -16.77 19.60 -29.43
N ALA A 375 -17.92 20.21 -29.18
CA ALA A 375 -18.59 21.09 -30.13
C ALA A 375 -17.76 22.35 -30.41
N ILE A 376 -17.14 22.96 -29.39
CA ILE A 376 -16.22 24.09 -29.56
C ILE A 376 -14.99 23.66 -30.36
N PHE A 377 -14.43 22.48 -30.09
CA PHE A 377 -13.28 21.97 -30.84
C PHE A 377 -13.61 21.73 -32.32
N ILE A 378 -14.78 21.14 -32.61
CA ILE A 378 -15.26 20.96 -33.99
C ILE A 378 -15.51 22.33 -34.66
N LEU A 379 -16.06 23.31 -33.94
CA LEU A 379 -16.26 24.67 -34.45
C LEU A 379 -14.92 25.33 -34.79
N ILE A 380 -13.91 25.20 -33.92
CA ILE A 380 -12.56 25.72 -34.16
C ILE A 380 -11.93 25.05 -35.39
N LEU A 381 -12.05 23.72 -35.52
CA LEU A 381 -11.58 23.01 -36.71
C LEU A 381 -12.31 23.47 -37.98
N GLY A 382 -13.63 23.71 -37.91
CA GLY A 382 -14.43 24.24 -39.01
C GLY A 382 -14.01 25.66 -39.40
N ILE A 383 -13.76 26.54 -38.42
CA ILE A 383 -13.26 27.90 -38.65
C ILE A 383 -11.87 27.84 -39.29
N MET A 384 -10.95 27.02 -38.79
CA MET A 384 -9.63 26.85 -39.40
C MET A 384 -9.72 26.32 -40.84
N ALA A 385 -10.62 25.36 -41.11
CA ALA A 385 -10.83 24.84 -42.46
C ALA A 385 -11.39 25.91 -43.43
N PHE A 386 -12.12 26.92 -42.94
CA PHE A 386 -12.67 28.01 -43.77
C PHE A 386 -11.73 29.22 -43.91
N THR A 387 -10.95 29.53 -42.86
CA THR A 387 -10.02 30.67 -42.86
C THR A 387 -8.71 30.37 -43.57
N ILE A 388 -8.22 29.13 -43.51
CA ILE A 388 -6.96 28.75 -44.16
C ILE A 388 -7.04 28.89 -45.70
N PRO A 389 -8.10 28.45 -46.41
CA PRO A 389 -8.20 28.66 -47.86
C PRO A 389 -8.36 30.14 -48.25
N SER A 390 -9.06 30.93 -47.43
CA SER A 390 -9.36 32.35 -47.74
C SER A 390 -8.17 33.29 -47.50
N VAL A 391 -7.26 32.93 -46.60
CA VAL A 391 -6.01 33.67 -46.38
C VAL A 391 -4.91 33.28 -47.38
N PHE A 392 -4.86 32.01 -47.81
CA PHE A 392 -3.81 31.51 -48.71
C PHE A 392 -4.15 31.56 -50.21
N PHE A 393 -5.42 31.74 -50.61
CA PHE A 393 -5.82 31.92 -52.02
C PHE A 393 -6.67 33.19 -52.27
N PRO A 394 -6.10 34.41 -52.27
CA PRO A 394 -6.83 35.61 -52.69
C PRO A 394 -6.87 35.81 -54.23
N LEU A 395 -6.22 34.95 -55.02
CA LEU A 395 -5.94 35.19 -56.43
C LEU A 395 -6.59 34.14 -57.35
N ALA A 396 -7.91 34.16 -57.45
CA ALA A 396 -8.61 33.49 -58.57
C ALA A 396 -9.76 34.33 -59.18
N VAL A 397 -10.09 35.50 -58.61
CA VAL A 397 -11.28 36.29 -59.04
C VAL A 397 -10.93 37.58 -59.81
N ARG A 398 -9.63 37.91 -60.01
CA ARG A 398 -9.22 39.08 -60.83
C ARG A 398 -8.75 38.76 -62.26
N GLY A 399 -8.91 37.52 -62.72
CA GLY A 399 -8.46 37.06 -64.05
C GLY A 399 -9.51 37.00 -65.16
N ALA A 400 -10.77 37.38 -64.90
CA ALA A 400 -11.87 37.18 -65.85
C ALA A 400 -12.72 38.43 -66.03
N HIS A 401 -12.16 39.53 -66.56
CA HIS A 401 -12.94 40.45 -67.40
C HIS A 401 -12.02 41.26 -68.34
N ARG A 402 -12.29 41.07 -69.64
CA ARG A 402 -11.95 41.93 -70.79
C ARG A 402 -10.52 41.84 -71.37
N LYS A 403 -10.30 40.75 -72.11
CA LYS A 403 -9.74 40.85 -73.48
C LYS A 403 -10.69 41.70 -74.35
N GLY A 404 -10.12 42.61 -75.14
CA GLY A 404 -10.80 43.31 -76.23
C GLY A 404 -10.92 44.81 -76.01
N ASP A 405 -9.92 45.58 -76.45
CA ASP A 405 -10.09 46.33 -77.69
C ASP A 405 -8.77 46.98 -78.15
N SER A 406 -8.51 46.81 -79.43
CA SER A 406 -7.50 47.50 -80.21
C SER A 406 -7.81 48.99 -80.32
N LYS A 407 -6.79 49.86 -80.32
CA LYS A 407 -6.43 50.71 -81.48
C LYS A 407 -5.34 51.73 -81.11
N ASN A 408 -4.36 51.80 -82.01
CA ASN A 408 -3.61 52.96 -82.48
C ASN A 408 -3.17 54.04 -81.48
N THR A 409 -1.86 54.30 -81.45
CA THR A 409 -1.31 55.53 -82.06
C THR A 409 0.18 55.36 -82.34
N LYS A 410 0.59 56.06 -83.41
CA LYS A 410 1.96 56.26 -83.90
C LYS A 410 2.94 56.72 -82.82
#